data_AF-A0A3D8IXU5-F1
#
_entry.id   AF-A0A3D8IXU5-F1
#
_cell.length_a   1.000
_cell.length_b   1.000
_cell.length_c   1.000
_cell.angle_alpha   90.00
_cell.angle_beta   90.00
_cell.angle_gamma   90.00
#
_symmetry.space_group_name_H-M   'P 1'
#
loop_
_entity.id
_entity.type
_entity.pdbx_description
1 polymer ?
#
loop_
_entity_poly.entity_id
_entity_poly.type
_entity_poly.pdbx_seq_one_letter_code
_entity_poly.pdbx_strand_id
1 'polypeptide(L)'
;MRVDLFCESGERYGLGHLRRCENLFLHLKAIFPTIPLTPSFHSSFSLPPYPLEIVIIDSYITPKEFYESIECQILICLDDFFRIPYPKHATILSPTLGAKSHKNRYGGEGYVILNPLFLTPPKVPTQKGRILVNLGGSRQDRLLDILTSTLKGDIHIINPYYKSSKFPTYSSLAPSEICTLIDSSEIIITAGGGGLNEALSRGKKIIALLLADNQLSQLTHAHSLPSLLTIFSLKNLTCKLTHSLSLLYSLPTPSPKALGYRLDKLLYKLLLPLLSPSNALHFSLLSHTQKLEVLKLRNQKEVRENSLNPKIISTKEHFDFIASLTFSQFFWAFFEDERCCGEIVAVGSLQIEGERAKMGIYKNMKYKGVGEKILHSLYESAKKLSVSTIEIEVLRHNSKALHLYKKSRFSTKSQNEKSLIMEKNL
;
A
#
# COMPACT_ATOMS: atom_id res chain seq x y z
N MET A 1 -11.21 -9.47 -8.00
CA MET A 1 -11.87 -8.40 -7.25
C MET A 1 -11.78 -7.11 -8.06
N ARG A 2 -12.86 -6.35 -8.10
CA ARG A 2 -12.91 -5.05 -8.78
C ARG A 2 -12.51 -3.93 -7.82
N VAL A 3 -11.77 -2.95 -8.33
CA VAL A 3 -11.43 -1.71 -7.62
C VAL A 3 -11.95 -0.54 -8.45
N ASP A 4 -12.98 0.15 -7.96
CA ASP A 4 -13.54 1.33 -8.61
C ASP A 4 -12.88 2.59 -8.04
N LEU A 5 -12.16 3.34 -8.88
CA LEU A 5 -11.40 4.53 -8.54
C LEU A 5 -12.09 5.76 -9.11
N PHE A 6 -12.56 6.66 -8.24
CA PHE A 6 -13.21 7.91 -8.61
C PHE A 6 -12.26 9.09 -8.37
N CYS A 7 -11.89 9.80 -9.44
CA CYS A 7 -11.00 10.96 -9.33
C CYS A 7 -11.13 11.91 -10.52
N GLU A 8 -10.91 13.21 -10.29
CA GLU A 8 -10.78 14.16 -11.39
C GLU A 8 -9.38 14.09 -12.05
N SER A 9 -9.34 14.35 -13.35
CA SER A 9 -8.09 14.58 -14.05
C SER A 9 -8.32 15.45 -15.29
N GLY A 10 -7.23 16.01 -15.83
CA GLY A 10 -7.25 16.80 -17.06
C GLY A 10 -6.70 18.21 -16.86
N GLU A 11 -6.83 19.06 -17.87
CA GLU A 11 -6.18 20.38 -17.90
C GLU A 11 -6.55 21.26 -16.68
N ARG A 12 -7.81 21.23 -16.25
CA ARG A 12 -8.32 22.03 -15.12
C ARG A 12 -7.83 21.54 -13.75
N TYR A 13 -7.73 20.23 -13.57
CA TYR A 13 -7.44 19.60 -12.27
C TYR A 13 -5.99 19.12 -12.14
N GLY A 14 -5.26 19.07 -13.24
CA GLY A 14 -3.99 18.38 -13.37
C GLY A 14 -4.16 16.85 -13.40
N LEU A 15 -3.05 16.16 -13.18
CA LEU A 15 -3.00 14.69 -13.18
C LEU A 15 -2.78 14.10 -11.78
N GLY A 16 -2.74 14.94 -10.74
CA GLY A 16 -2.35 14.53 -9.39
C GLY A 16 -3.22 13.43 -8.81
N HIS A 17 -4.55 13.58 -8.86
CA HIS A 17 -5.47 12.60 -8.26
C HIS A 17 -5.40 11.26 -9.00
N LEU A 18 -5.44 11.30 -10.33
CA LEU A 18 -5.27 10.11 -11.16
C LEU A 18 -3.96 9.37 -10.84
N ARG A 19 -2.82 10.06 -10.78
CA ARG A 19 -1.54 9.44 -10.45
C ARG A 19 -1.52 8.84 -9.04
N ARG A 20 -2.15 9.50 -8.05
CA ARG A 20 -2.28 8.94 -6.69
C ARG A 20 -3.11 7.66 -6.70
N CYS A 21 -4.25 7.66 -7.40
CA CYS A 21 -5.11 6.48 -7.56
C CYS A 21 -4.39 5.32 -8.27
N GLU A 22 -3.69 5.59 -9.38
CA GLU A 22 -2.87 4.61 -10.09
C GLU A 22 -1.79 4.01 -9.18
N ASN A 23 -1.04 4.87 -8.46
CA ASN A 23 0.02 4.42 -7.56
C ASN A 23 -0.55 3.61 -6.39
N LEU A 24 -1.68 4.01 -5.82
CA LEU A 24 -2.36 3.25 -4.77
C LEU A 24 -2.80 1.87 -5.25
N PHE A 25 -3.30 1.78 -6.49
CA PHE A 25 -3.64 0.52 -7.12
C PHE A 25 -2.40 -0.37 -7.36
N LEU A 26 -1.26 0.21 -7.74
CA LEU A 26 0.00 -0.54 -7.85
C LEU A 26 0.42 -1.15 -6.51
N HIS A 27 0.28 -0.41 -5.40
CA HIS A 27 0.53 -0.96 -4.06
C HIS A 27 -0.42 -2.11 -3.73
N LEU A 28 -1.72 -1.96 -3.99
CA LEU A 28 -2.70 -3.05 -3.82
C LEU A 28 -2.33 -4.32 -4.60
N LYS A 29 -1.90 -4.17 -5.85
CA LYS A 29 -1.44 -5.29 -6.68
C LYS A 29 -0.15 -5.92 -6.16
N ALA A 30 0.77 -5.12 -5.63
CA ALA A 30 2.03 -5.60 -5.09
C ALA A 30 1.87 -6.42 -3.80
N ILE A 31 0.98 -6.00 -2.90
CA ILE A 31 0.71 -6.73 -1.66
C ILE A 31 -0.10 -8.01 -1.88
N PHE A 32 -0.88 -8.10 -2.98
CA PHE A 32 -1.67 -9.29 -3.33
C PHE A 32 -1.41 -9.75 -4.78
N PRO A 33 -0.20 -10.25 -5.08
CA PRO A 33 0.22 -10.52 -6.46
C PRO A 33 -0.60 -11.63 -7.15
N THR A 34 -1.18 -12.55 -6.37
CA THR A 34 -1.99 -13.67 -6.89
C THR A 34 -3.46 -13.31 -7.05
N ILE A 35 -3.94 -12.21 -6.46
CA ILE A 35 -5.33 -11.81 -6.57
C ILE A 35 -5.52 -11.03 -7.88
N PRO A 36 -6.47 -11.44 -8.76
CA PRO A 36 -6.81 -10.66 -9.94
C PRO A 36 -7.56 -9.40 -9.50
N LEU A 37 -6.80 -8.33 -9.25
CA LEU A 37 -7.33 -6.99 -9.04
C LEU A 37 -7.53 -6.30 -10.39
N THR A 38 -8.73 -5.79 -10.64
CA THR A 38 -9.09 -5.10 -11.89
C THR A 38 -9.49 -3.66 -11.58
N PRO A 39 -8.77 -2.65 -12.10
CA PRO A 39 -9.10 -1.26 -11.84
C PRO A 39 -10.18 -0.78 -12.81
N SER A 40 -11.08 0.07 -12.31
CA SER A 40 -12.04 0.83 -13.12
C SER A 40 -11.96 2.29 -12.73
N PHE A 41 -11.51 3.15 -13.64
CA PHE A 41 -11.39 4.58 -13.38
C PHE A 41 -12.65 5.32 -13.82
N HIS A 42 -13.16 6.17 -12.94
CA HIS A 42 -14.37 6.95 -13.12
C HIS A 42 -14.05 8.44 -12.95
N SER A 43 -14.28 9.21 -14.01
CA SER A 43 -14.18 10.68 -13.97
C SER A 43 -15.50 11.36 -13.59
N SER A 44 -16.60 10.60 -13.59
CA SER A 44 -17.94 11.05 -13.18
C SER A 44 -18.35 10.40 -11.87
N PHE A 45 -18.94 11.18 -10.97
CA PHE A 45 -19.49 10.69 -9.69
C PHE A 45 -20.91 10.15 -9.86
N SER A 46 -21.03 9.12 -10.70
CA SER A 46 -22.26 8.33 -10.82
C SER A 46 -21.95 6.90 -10.44
N LEU A 47 -22.85 6.27 -9.66
CA LEU A 47 -22.66 4.90 -9.24
C LEU A 47 -22.91 3.95 -10.42
N PRO A 48 -22.04 2.95 -10.62
CA PRO A 48 -22.30 1.95 -11.63
C PRO A 48 -23.44 1.01 -11.21
N PRO A 49 -24.09 0.32 -12.17
CA PRO A 49 -25.26 -0.53 -11.90
C PRO A 49 -24.89 -1.94 -11.38
N TYR A 50 -23.79 -2.07 -10.65
CA TYR A 50 -23.29 -3.36 -10.13
C TYR A 50 -22.76 -3.21 -8.69
N PRO A 51 -22.72 -4.30 -7.90
CA PRO A 51 -22.19 -4.27 -6.54
C PRO A 51 -20.72 -3.83 -6.47
N LEU A 52 -20.39 -2.98 -5.52
CA LEU A 52 -19.05 -2.45 -5.32
C LEU A 52 -18.31 -3.23 -4.22
N GLU A 53 -17.10 -3.70 -4.49
CA GLU A 53 -16.27 -4.38 -3.49
C GLU A 53 -15.33 -3.39 -2.81
N ILE A 54 -14.46 -2.76 -3.60
CA ILE A 54 -13.43 -1.83 -3.14
C ILE A 54 -13.61 -0.52 -3.92
N VAL A 55 -13.82 0.57 -3.19
CA VAL A 55 -13.99 1.91 -3.74
C VAL A 55 -12.91 2.84 -3.21
N ILE A 56 -12.23 3.53 -4.12
CA ILE A 56 -11.23 4.55 -3.82
C ILE A 56 -11.72 5.88 -4.39
N ILE A 57 -11.74 6.92 -3.58
CA ILE A 57 -12.17 8.26 -4.02
C ILE A 57 -11.07 9.27 -3.71
N ASP A 58 -10.57 9.95 -4.72
CA ASP A 58 -9.66 11.08 -4.60
C ASP A 58 -10.28 12.30 -5.27
N SER A 59 -10.99 13.11 -4.47
CA SER A 59 -11.78 14.22 -4.97
C SER A 59 -11.99 15.31 -3.92
N TYR A 60 -11.77 16.56 -4.34
CA TYR A 60 -12.07 17.74 -3.56
C TYR A 60 -13.48 18.30 -3.81
N ILE A 61 -14.19 17.84 -4.84
CA ILE A 61 -15.49 18.39 -5.25
C ILE A 61 -16.66 17.42 -5.08
N THR A 62 -16.40 16.14 -4.83
CA THR A 62 -17.48 15.13 -4.65
C THR A 62 -18.39 15.53 -3.48
N PRO A 63 -19.72 15.57 -3.67
CA PRO A 63 -20.64 15.95 -2.60
C PRO A 63 -20.76 14.85 -1.54
N LYS A 64 -21.18 15.21 -0.32
CA LYS A 64 -21.30 14.28 0.81
C LYS A 64 -22.26 13.13 0.49
N GLU A 65 -23.35 13.47 -0.20
CA GLU A 65 -24.43 12.58 -0.62
C GLU A 65 -23.92 11.41 -1.47
N PHE A 66 -22.91 11.65 -2.31
CA PHE A 66 -22.29 10.59 -3.09
C PHE A 66 -21.57 9.57 -2.20
N TYR A 67 -20.80 10.03 -1.20
CA TYR A 67 -20.15 9.13 -0.25
C TYR A 67 -21.16 8.31 0.58
N GLU A 68 -22.29 8.93 0.95
CA GLU A 68 -23.35 8.26 1.70
C GLU A 68 -24.12 7.24 0.86
N SER A 69 -24.16 7.41 -0.47
CA SER A 69 -24.81 6.48 -1.39
C SER A 69 -23.98 5.23 -1.72
N ILE A 70 -22.69 5.20 -1.36
CA ILE A 70 -21.80 4.08 -1.70
C ILE A 70 -22.02 2.93 -0.71
N GLU A 71 -22.55 1.83 -1.24
CA GLU A 71 -22.57 0.54 -0.57
C GLU A 71 -21.42 -0.32 -1.09
N CYS A 72 -20.37 -0.45 -0.28
CA CYS A 72 -19.22 -1.29 -0.60
C CYS A 72 -18.62 -1.92 0.66
N GLN A 73 -17.73 -2.90 0.49
CA GLN A 73 -17.05 -3.55 1.62
C GLN A 73 -15.85 -2.73 2.12
N ILE A 74 -15.13 -2.08 1.21
CA ILE A 74 -13.99 -1.21 1.54
C ILE A 74 -14.13 0.13 0.84
N LEU A 75 -14.19 1.21 1.63
CA LEU A 75 -14.17 2.59 1.14
C LEU A 75 -12.90 3.30 1.62
N ILE A 76 -12.05 3.73 0.68
CA ILE A 76 -10.86 4.54 0.94
C ILE A 76 -11.07 5.93 0.33
N CYS A 77 -11.03 6.97 1.16
CA CYS A 77 -11.16 8.35 0.73
C CYS A 77 -9.83 9.08 0.90
N LEU A 78 -9.32 9.67 -0.17
CA LEU A 78 -8.17 10.55 -0.12
C LEU A 78 -8.67 11.97 0.17
N ASP A 79 -8.22 12.53 1.29
CA ASP A 79 -8.54 13.91 1.66
C ASP A 79 -7.47 14.48 2.58
N ASP A 80 -6.91 15.62 2.19
CA ASP A 80 -5.88 16.35 2.92
C ASP A 80 -6.49 17.40 3.89
N PHE A 81 -7.77 17.74 3.72
CA PHE A 81 -8.45 18.82 4.44
C PHE A 81 -9.50 18.35 5.43
N PHE A 82 -9.93 17.09 5.32
CA PHE A 82 -11.10 16.59 6.03
C PHE A 82 -12.33 17.49 5.81
N ARG A 83 -12.65 17.70 4.54
CA ARG A 83 -13.61 18.72 4.09
C ARG A 83 -15.06 18.43 4.48
N ILE A 84 -15.40 17.15 4.70
CA ILE A 84 -16.76 16.70 5.02
C ILE A 84 -16.78 15.61 6.11
N PRO A 85 -17.91 15.41 6.80
CA PRO A 85 -18.12 14.24 7.65
C PRO A 85 -18.29 12.97 6.78
N TYR A 86 -17.19 12.24 6.60
CA TYR A 86 -17.17 10.97 5.87
C TYR A 86 -17.96 9.85 6.58
N PRO A 87 -18.45 8.84 5.82
CA PRO A 87 -19.08 7.65 6.40
C PRO A 87 -18.21 6.97 7.46
N LYS A 88 -18.82 6.45 8.54
CA LYS A 88 -18.08 5.88 9.68
C LYS A 88 -17.17 4.71 9.31
N HIS A 89 -17.57 3.93 8.30
CA HIS A 89 -16.81 2.77 7.80
C HIS A 89 -15.70 3.16 6.82
N ALA A 90 -15.64 4.43 6.37
CA ALA A 90 -14.61 4.89 5.45
C ALA A 90 -13.24 4.98 6.15
N THR A 91 -12.20 4.59 5.41
CA THR A 91 -10.82 4.87 5.76
C THR A 91 -10.37 6.13 5.06
N ILE A 92 -9.87 7.11 5.83
CA ILE A 92 -9.39 8.38 5.27
C ILE A 92 -7.87 8.32 5.17
N LEU A 93 -7.36 8.59 3.97
CA LEU A 93 -5.94 8.63 3.68
C LEU A 93 -5.55 10.07 3.31
N SER A 94 -4.64 10.65 4.07
CA SER A 94 -4.14 12.02 3.86
C SER A 94 -2.65 11.92 3.49
N PRO A 95 -2.31 11.69 2.20
CA PRO A 95 -0.94 11.39 1.76
C PRO A 95 -0.01 12.63 1.74
N THR A 96 -0.31 13.63 2.56
CA THR A 96 0.48 14.85 2.77
C THR A 96 1.49 14.65 3.92
N LEU A 97 2.73 15.12 3.74
CA LEU A 97 3.82 14.95 4.72
C LEU A 97 3.47 15.39 6.15
N GLY A 98 2.81 16.53 6.29
CA GLY A 98 2.44 17.11 7.58
C GLY A 98 1.11 16.61 8.17
N ALA A 99 0.41 15.69 7.49
CA ALA A 99 -0.88 15.21 7.96
C ALA A 99 -0.74 14.35 9.22
N LYS A 100 -1.67 14.51 10.17
CA LYS A 100 -1.68 13.73 11.41
C LYS A 100 -2.58 12.52 11.24
N SER A 101 -2.14 11.38 11.78
CA SER A 101 -2.98 10.19 11.91
C SER A 101 -3.86 10.29 13.15
N HIS A 102 -5.15 9.99 13.02
CA HIS A 102 -6.09 9.95 14.14
C HIS A 102 -7.32 9.09 13.79
N LYS A 103 -7.63 8.08 14.62
CA LYS A 103 -8.72 7.12 14.36
C LYS A 103 -8.58 6.51 12.95
N ASN A 104 -9.67 6.41 12.18
CA ASN A 104 -9.71 5.90 10.80
C ASN A 104 -9.05 6.86 9.78
N ARG A 105 -8.19 7.78 10.24
CA ARG A 105 -7.45 8.72 9.40
C ARG A 105 -5.97 8.41 9.49
N TYR A 106 -5.37 8.20 8.33
CA TYR A 106 -3.99 7.81 8.18
C TYR A 106 -3.29 8.85 7.32
N GLY A 107 -2.29 9.51 7.88
CA GLY A 107 -1.61 10.60 7.21
C GLY A 107 -0.19 10.82 7.71
N GLY A 108 0.55 11.60 6.95
CA GLY A 108 1.95 11.90 7.20
C GLY A 108 2.89 11.06 6.34
N GLU A 109 4.19 11.22 6.56
CA GLU A 109 5.26 10.61 5.77
C GLU A 109 5.10 9.10 5.55
N GLY A 110 4.58 8.37 6.54
CA GLY A 110 4.37 6.92 6.47
C GLY A 110 3.26 6.48 5.51
N TYR A 111 2.40 7.40 5.05
CA TYR A 111 1.25 7.10 4.19
C TYR A 111 1.27 7.89 2.87
N VAL A 112 2.38 8.58 2.57
CA VAL A 112 2.59 9.19 1.25
C VAL A 112 2.50 8.10 0.18
N ILE A 113 1.76 8.40 -0.88
CA ILE A 113 1.55 7.48 -2.01
C ILE A 113 2.53 7.86 -3.11
N LEU A 114 3.50 6.99 -3.36
CA LEU A 114 4.44 7.10 -4.48
C LEU A 114 4.34 5.88 -5.38
N ASN A 115 4.74 6.02 -6.64
CA ASN A 115 4.99 4.85 -7.47
C ASN A 115 6.11 4.01 -6.81
N PRO A 116 5.97 2.67 -6.69
CA PRO A 116 6.98 1.83 -6.06
C PRO A 116 8.40 2.01 -6.62
N LEU A 117 8.54 2.42 -7.89
CA LEU A 117 9.85 2.67 -8.51
C LEU A 117 10.62 3.81 -7.85
N PHE A 118 9.95 4.84 -7.31
CA PHE A 118 10.63 5.94 -6.58
C PHE A 118 11.19 5.50 -5.23
N LEU A 119 10.70 4.39 -4.68
CA LEU A 119 11.16 3.83 -3.40
C LEU A 119 12.41 2.95 -3.56
N THR A 120 12.83 2.67 -4.80
CA THR A 120 14.06 1.93 -5.09
C THR A 120 15.29 2.85 -4.97
N PRO A 121 16.53 2.32 -4.93
CA PRO A 121 17.73 3.14 -5.04
C PRO A 121 17.83 3.89 -6.39
N PRO A 122 18.58 5.01 -6.44
CA PRO A 122 18.90 5.69 -7.71
C PRO A 122 19.60 4.74 -8.69
N LYS A 123 19.25 4.86 -9.99
CA LYS A 123 19.79 4.00 -11.06
C LYS A 123 20.91 4.64 -11.86
N VAL A 124 20.98 5.97 -11.86
CA VAL A 124 21.98 6.74 -12.62
C VAL A 124 22.69 7.75 -11.71
N PRO A 125 23.96 8.07 -12.00
CA PRO A 125 24.68 9.08 -11.24
C PRO A 125 24.09 10.48 -11.48
N THR A 126 24.12 11.30 -10.44
CA THR A 126 23.75 12.72 -10.53
C THR A 126 24.79 13.51 -11.30
N GLN A 127 24.33 14.35 -12.22
CA GLN A 127 25.16 15.24 -13.03
C GLN A 127 25.22 16.63 -12.39
N LYS A 128 26.42 17.12 -12.16
CA LYS A 128 26.66 18.43 -11.54
C LYS A 128 26.09 19.55 -12.41
N GLY A 129 25.33 20.46 -11.79
CA GLY A 129 24.72 21.61 -12.45
C GLY A 129 23.44 21.30 -13.24
N ARG A 130 23.04 20.02 -13.36
CA ARG A 130 21.80 19.67 -14.06
C ARG A 130 20.58 20.02 -13.20
N ILE A 131 19.62 20.70 -13.82
CA ILE A 131 18.36 21.12 -13.19
C ILE A 131 17.19 20.42 -13.89
N LEU A 132 16.30 19.80 -13.11
CA LEU A 132 15.00 19.33 -13.59
C LEU A 132 13.91 20.27 -13.11
N VAL A 133 13.06 20.73 -14.02
CA VAL A 133 11.82 21.47 -13.73
C VAL A 133 10.64 20.52 -13.92
N ASN A 134 9.89 20.24 -12.86
CA ASN A 134 8.66 19.43 -12.89
C ASN A 134 7.59 20.06 -11.98
N LEU A 135 6.77 20.94 -12.55
CA LEU A 135 5.74 21.68 -11.80
C LEU A 135 4.37 20.99 -11.76
N GLY A 136 4.31 19.71 -12.15
CA GLY A 136 3.08 18.93 -12.25
C GLY A 136 2.42 18.97 -13.64
N GLY A 137 1.21 18.42 -13.71
CA GLY A 137 0.52 18.11 -14.96
C GLY A 137 -0.52 19.13 -15.41
N SER A 138 -0.39 20.41 -15.06
CA SER A 138 -1.28 21.49 -15.53
C SER A 138 -0.54 22.45 -16.48
N ARG A 139 -1.30 23.24 -17.26
CA ARG A 139 -0.73 24.26 -18.16
C ARG A 139 -0.22 25.46 -17.37
N GLN A 140 1.05 25.81 -17.55
CA GLN A 140 1.75 26.81 -16.73
C GLN A 140 2.73 27.67 -17.55
N ASP A 141 2.44 27.88 -18.83
CA ASP A 141 3.37 28.41 -19.84
C ASP A 141 4.08 29.69 -19.38
N ARG A 142 3.32 30.68 -18.85
CA ARG A 142 3.90 31.94 -18.34
C ARG A 142 4.92 31.73 -17.21
N LEU A 143 4.65 30.80 -16.31
CA LEU A 143 5.56 30.51 -15.21
C LEU A 143 6.82 29.81 -15.73
N LEU A 144 6.65 28.84 -16.64
CA LEU A 144 7.76 28.14 -17.28
C LEU A 144 8.62 29.08 -18.13
N ASP A 145 8.04 30.08 -18.79
CA ASP A 145 8.78 31.12 -19.51
C ASP A 145 9.65 31.95 -18.56
N ILE A 146 9.13 32.35 -17.40
CA ILE A 146 9.91 33.07 -16.38
C ILE A 146 11.06 32.20 -15.84
N LEU A 147 10.80 30.91 -15.61
CA LEU A 147 11.83 29.97 -15.16
C LEU A 147 12.90 29.80 -16.25
N THR A 148 12.52 29.52 -17.49
CA THR A 148 13.46 29.29 -18.60
C THR A 148 14.22 30.55 -19.02
N SER A 149 13.70 31.75 -18.77
CA SER A 149 14.46 33.00 -18.95
C SER A 149 15.47 33.25 -17.83
N THR A 150 15.23 32.70 -16.64
CA THR A 150 16.08 32.89 -15.44
C THR A 150 17.18 31.84 -15.35
N LEU A 151 16.83 30.59 -15.62
CA LEU A 151 17.72 29.44 -15.48
C LEU A 151 18.77 29.42 -16.60
N LYS A 152 19.97 28.93 -16.28
CA LYS A 152 21.09 28.75 -17.21
C LYS A 152 21.72 27.38 -17.00
N GLY A 153 22.29 26.81 -18.07
CA GLY A 153 22.99 25.51 -18.02
C GLY A 153 22.14 24.36 -18.55
N ASP A 154 22.40 23.16 -18.02
CA ASP A 154 21.75 21.92 -18.43
C ASP A 154 20.39 21.77 -17.72
N ILE A 155 19.31 22.07 -18.45
CA ILE A 155 17.95 22.15 -17.91
C ILE A 155 17.04 21.20 -18.67
N HIS A 156 16.32 20.37 -17.92
CA HIS A 156 15.29 19.47 -18.43
C HIS A 156 13.93 19.88 -17.87
N ILE A 157 12.88 19.81 -18.68
CA ILE A 157 11.54 20.24 -18.28
C ILE A 157 10.54 19.12 -18.52
N ILE A 158 9.82 18.69 -17.48
CA ILE A 158 8.68 17.78 -17.61
C ILE A 158 7.41 18.61 -17.52
N ASN A 159 6.68 18.72 -18.64
CA ASN A 159 5.34 19.31 -18.67
C ASN A 159 4.59 18.85 -19.94
N PRO A 160 3.34 18.37 -19.81
CA PRO A 160 2.58 17.85 -20.95
C PRO A 160 2.09 18.91 -21.95
N TYR A 161 2.03 20.19 -21.56
CA TYR A 161 1.44 21.26 -22.37
C TYR A 161 2.44 22.31 -22.84
N TYR A 162 3.66 22.30 -22.29
CA TYR A 162 4.70 23.27 -22.59
C TYR A 162 5.73 22.68 -23.56
N LYS A 163 6.28 23.54 -24.43
CA LYS A 163 7.45 23.23 -25.25
C LYS A 163 8.41 24.41 -25.21
N SER A 164 9.64 24.16 -24.75
CA SER A 164 10.71 25.15 -24.83
C SER A 164 11.43 25.04 -26.18
N SER A 165 11.84 26.17 -26.75
CA SER A 165 12.78 26.22 -27.88
C SER A 165 14.25 26.08 -27.45
N LYS A 166 14.55 26.27 -26.16
CA LYS A 166 15.91 26.30 -25.61
C LYS A 166 16.31 25.02 -24.90
N PHE A 167 15.35 24.33 -24.28
CA PHE A 167 15.63 23.22 -23.38
C PHE A 167 14.82 21.96 -23.74
N PRO A 168 15.40 20.77 -23.55
CA PRO A 168 14.66 19.52 -23.68
C PRO A 168 13.38 19.53 -22.84
N THR A 169 12.25 19.29 -23.50
CA THR A 169 10.93 19.23 -22.87
C THR A 169 10.33 17.85 -23.07
N TYR A 170 9.80 17.27 -22.00
CA TYR A 170 9.30 15.90 -21.95
C TYR A 170 7.82 15.88 -21.55
N SER A 171 7.07 14.99 -22.18
CA SER A 171 5.68 14.69 -21.86
C SER A 171 5.45 13.18 -21.90
N SER A 172 4.37 12.72 -21.26
CA SER A 172 3.94 11.30 -21.32
C SER A 172 4.99 10.27 -20.92
N LEU A 173 5.90 10.63 -20.01
CA LEU A 173 6.96 9.74 -19.51
C LEU A 173 6.40 8.61 -18.65
N ALA A 174 6.99 7.43 -18.79
CA ALA A 174 6.83 6.33 -17.85
C ALA A 174 7.49 6.67 -16.50
N PRO A 175 7.04 6.09 -15.37
CA PRO A 175 7.62 6.37 -14.06
C PRO A 175 9.13 6.08 -13.99
N SER A 176 9.63 5.06 -14.70
CA SER A 176 11.06 4.76 -14.78
C SER A 176 11.88 5.87 -15.45
N GLU A 177 11.33 6.54 -16.45
CA GLU A 177 12.00 7.65 -17.14
C GLU A 177 12.02 8.90 -16.25
N ILE A 178 10.95 9.15 -15.50
CA ILE A 178 10.91 10.22 -14.50
C ILE A 178 11.96 9.95 -13.41
N CYS A 179 12.07 8.71 -12.90
CA CYS A 179 13.13 8.34 -11.96
C CYS A 179 14.53 8.65 -12.52
N THR A 180 14.80 8.28 -13.77
CA THR A 180 16.10 8.57 -14.42
C THR A 180 16.38 10.06 -14.51
N LEU A 181 15.38 10.87 -14.89
CA LEU A 181 15.55 12.33 -14.95
C LEU A 181 15.80 12.93 -13.57
N ILE A 182 15.05 12.51 -12.54
CA ILE A 182 15.27 12.95 -11.16
C ILE A 182 16.68 12.54 -10.70
N ASP A 183 17.06 11.29 -10.88
CA ASP A 183 18.36 10.74 -10.47
C ASP A 183 19.53 11.44 -11.13
N SER A 184 19.41 11.77 -12.42
CA SER A 184 20.47 12.45 -13.16
C SER A 184 20.60 13.93 -12.79
N SER A 185 19.57 14.55 -12.21
CA SER A 185 19.57 15.97 -11.88
C SER A 185 20.12 16.24 -10.48
N GLU A 186 20.89 17.32 -10.33
CA GLU A 186 21.39 17.78 -9.04
C GLU A 186 20.31 18.53 -8.25
N ILE A 187 19.60 19.44 -8.93
CA ILE A 187 18.55 20.27 -8.35
C ILE A 187 17.23 20.00 -9.06
N ILE A 188 16.17 19.85 -8.26
CA ILE A 188 14.79 19.71 -8.76
C ILE A 188 14.00 20.96 -8.38
N ILE A 189 13.38 21.60 -9.38
CA ILE A 189 12.41 22.67 -9.19
C ILE A 189 11.02 22.05 -9.38
N THR A 190 10.19 22.08 -8.35
CA THR A 190 8.91 21.36 -8.32
C THR A 190 7.81 22.14 -7.64
N ALA A 191 6.56 21.77 -7.86
CA ALA A 191 5.42 22.26 -7.09
C ALA A 191 5.28 21.47 -5.77
N GLY A 192 4.49 21.97 -4.81
CA GLY A 192 4.26 21.30 -3.53
C GLY A 192 3.34 20.06 -3.54
N GLY A 193 3.25 19.35 -4.67
CA GLY A 193 2.42 18.16 -4.85
C GLY A 193 3.20 16.84 -4.84
N GLY A 194 2.76 15.87 -5.67
CA GLY A 194 3.41 14.55 -5.77
C GLY A 194 4.88 14.59 -6.19
N GLY A 195 5.24 15.46 -7.13
CA GLY A 195 6.62 15.61 -7.61
C GLY A 195 7.62 16.05 -6.52
N LEU A 196 7.15 16.74 -5.48
CA LEU A 196 7.98 17.02 -4.29
C LEU A 196 8.32 15.75 -3.54
N ASN A 197 7.35 14.86 -3.31
CA ASN A 197 7.56 13.61 -2.60
C ASN A 197 8.46 12.66 -3.41
N GLU A 198 8.32 12.64 -4.74
CA GLU A 198 9.20 11.91 -5.65
C GLU A 198 10.65 12.39 -5.50
N ALA A 199 10.90 13.70 -5.55
CA ALA A 199 12.25 14.26 -5.39
C ALA A 199 12.85 13.99 -3.99
N LEU A 200 12.04 14.10 -2.93
CA LEU A 200 12.46 13.80 -1.56
C LEU A 200 12.86 12.34 -1.38
N SER A 201 12.11 11.41 -1.97
CA SER A 201 12.42 9.97 -1.93
C SER A 201 13.72 9.61 -2.64
N ARG A 202 14.26 10.50 -3.48
CA ARG A 202 15.51 10.31 -4.23
C ARG A 202 16.69 11.13 -3.70
N GLY A 203 16.52 11.81 -2.55
CA GLY A 203 17.60 12.55 -1.89
C GLY A 203 18.10 13.74 -2.71
N LYS A 204 17.18 14.52 -3.28
CA LYS A 204 17.53 15.66 -4.13
C LYS A 204 17.52 17.00 -3.40
N LYS A 205 18.33 17.94 -3.90
CA LYS A 205 18.23 19.35 -3.56
C LYS A 205 17.01 19.92 -4.27
N ILE A 206 16.16 20.66 -3.55
CA ILE A 206 14.82 21.01 -4.06
C ILE A 206 14.56 22.50 -3.91
N ILE A 207 14.01 23.10 -4.96
CA ILE A 207 13.31 24.39 -4.89
C ILE A 207 11.83 24.09 -5.11
N ALA A 208 11.02 24.28 -4.07
CA ALA A 208 9.59 24.01 -4.12
C ALA A 208 8.79 25.31 -4.28
N LEU A 209 7.87 25.35 -5.24
CA LEU A 209 6.99 26.49 -5.50
C LEU A 209 5.58 26.21 -4.96
N LEU A 210 5.00 27.16 -4.23
CA LEU A 210 3.58 27.13 -3.89
C LEU A 210 2.77 27.58 -5.10
N LEU A 211 2.10 26.64 -5.78
CA LEU A 211 1.28 26.93 -6.98
C LEU A 211 -0.23 26.87 -6.72
N ALA A 212 -0.65 26.25 -5.61
CA ALA A 212 -2.04 26.14 -5.21
C ALA A 212 -2.15 26.05 -3.68
N ASP A 213 -3.26 26.53 -3.12
CA ASP A 213 -3.47 26.60 -1.67
C ASP A 213 -3.41 25.21 -1.00
N ASN A 214 -3.83 24.17 -1.70
CA ASN A 214 -3.78 22.79 -1.22
C ASN A 214 -2.36 22.23 -1.03
N GLN A 215 -1.33 22.92 -1.52
CA GLN A 215 0.06 22.55 -1.32
C GLN A 215 0.67 23.17 -0.07
N LEU A 216 -0.01 24.14 0.56
CA LEU A 216 0.53 24.93 1.66
C LEU A 216 0.96 24.05 2.84
N SER A 217 0.09 23.15 3.30
CA SER A 217 0.38 22.26 4.44
C SER A 217 1.63 21.39 4.18
N GLN A 218 1.73 20.81 2.99
CA GLN A 218 2.88 19.98 2.60
C GLN A 218 4.17 20.80 2.58
N LEU A 219 4.12 22.00 1.99
CA LEU A 219 5.27 22.88 1.86
C LEU A 219 5.73 23.48 3.19
N THR A 220 4.80 23.84 4.08
CA THR A 220 5.13 24.30 5.42
C THR A 220 5.87 23.22 6.21
N HIS A 221 5.44 21.96 6.09
CA HIS A 221 6.14 20.85 6.73
C HIS A 221 7.52 20.60 6.11
N ALA A 222 7.59 20.56 4.77
CA ALA A 222 8.81 20.29 4.03
C ALA A 222 9.87 21.41 4.15
N HIS A 223 9.46 22.65 4.44
CA HIS A 223 10.35 23.80 4.60
C HIS A 223 11.41 23.62 5.70
N SER A 224 11.15 22.75 6.68
CA SER A 224 12.10 22.42 7.74
C SER A 224 13.29 21.56 7.29
N LEU A 225 13.30 21.09 6.04
CA LEU A 225 14.33 20.18 5.53
C LEU A 225 15.55 20.95 4.97
N PRO A 226 16.78 20.53 5.31
CA PRO A 226 18.00 21.33 5.12
C PRO A 226 18.37 21.60 3.65
N SER A 227 17.95 20.75 2.71
CA SER A 227 18.27 20.87 1.27
C SER A 227 17.03 21.19 0.42
N LEU A 228 16.00 21.79 1.04
CA LEU A 228 14.77 22.21 0.39
C LEU A 228 14.51 23.68 0.69
N LEU A 229 14.37 24.48 -0.36
CA LEU A 229 13.96 25.88 -0.26
C LEU A 229 12.57 26.07 -0.82
N THR A 230 11.70 26.76 -0.09
CA THR A 230 10.31 26.98 -0.49
C THR A 230 10.09 28.43 -0.91
N ILE A 231 9.47 28.63 -2.07
CA ILE A 231 8.99 29.92 -2.56
C ILE A 231 7.47 29.96 -2.41
N PHE A 232 6.99 30.54 -1.31
CA PHE A 232 5.56 30.68 -1.01
C PHE A 232 4.86 31.77 -1.83
N SER A 233 5.62 32.65 -2.51
CA SER A 233 5.05 33.71 -3.34
C SER A 233 5.89 33.93 -4.58
N LEU A 234 5.24 33.90 -5.74
CA LEU A 234 5.85 34.11 -7.05
C LEU A 234 6.25 35.57 -7.33
N LYS A 235 5.95 36.51 -6.43
CA LYS A 235 6.48 37.88 -6.52
C LYS A 235 8.01 37.84 -6.46
N ASN A 236 8.66 38.55 -7.39
CA ASN A 236 10.12 38.59 -7.56
C ASN A 236 10.76 37.20 -7.76
N LEU A 237 10.07 36.30 -8.47
CA LEU A 237 10.49 34.91 -8.66
C LEU A 237 11.92 34.78 -9.19
N THR A 238 12.32 35.58 -10.18
CA THR A 238 13.67 35.56 -10.76
C THR A 238 14.77 35.76 -9.71
N CYS A 239 14.59 36.75 -8.82
CA CYS A 239 15.54 37.05 -7.75
C CYS A 239 15.59 35.91 -6.72
N LYS A 240 14.41 35.46 -6.26
CA LYS A 240 14.30 34.35 -5.30
C LYS A 240 14.92 33.07 -5.85
N LEU A 241 14.64 32.75 -7.11
CA LEU A 241 15.17 31.56 -7.77
C LEU A 241 16.69 31.59 -7.89
N THR A 242 17.25 32.73 -8.33
CA THR A 242 18.70 32.91 -8.43
C THR A 242 19.37 32.74 -7.06
N HIS A 243 18.81 33.36 -6.02
CA HIS A 243 19.29 33.22 -4.66
C HIS A 243 19.21 31.77 -4.16
N SER A 244 18.06 31.12 -4.32
CA SER A 244 17.86 29.73 -3.92
C SER A 244 18.83 28.77 -4.60
N LEU A 245 19.10 28.95 -5.90
CA LEU A 245 20.09 28.15 -6.62
C LEU A 245 21.49 28.33 -6.03
N SER A 246 21.91 29.58 -5.78
CA SER A 246 23.23 29.86 -5.20
C SER A 246 23.43 29.17 -3.85
N LEU A 247 22.41 29.19 -2.99
CA LEU A 247 22.43 28.50 -1.70
C LEU A 247 22.51 26.98 -1.89
N LEU A 248 21.63 26.39 -2.70
CA LEU A 248 21.59 24.93 -2.89
C LEU A 248 22.88 24.37 -3.48
N TYR A 249 23.58 25.09 -4.35
CA TYR A 249 24.87 24.64 -4.87
C TYR A 249 25.94 24.47 -3.78
N SER A 250 25.90 25.31 -2.72
CA SER A 250 26.81 25.18 -1.58
C SER A 250 26.44 24.08 -0.58
N LEU A 251 25.21 23.59 -0.62
CA LEU A 251 24.72 22.60 0.34
C LEU A 251 25.12 21.18 -0.07
N PRO A 252 25.31 20.26 0.89
CA PRO A 252 25.52 18.85 0.60
C PRO A 252 24.27 18.22 -0.03
N THR A 253 24.48 17.12 -0.75
CA THR A 253 23.38 16.28 -1.24
C THR A 253 22.70 15.59 -0.06
N PRO A 254 21.36 15.71 0.09
CA PRO A 254 20.65 15.08 1.19
C PRO A 254 20.51 13.57 0.98
N SER A 255 20.27 12.83 2.06
CA SER A 255 19.92 11.42 1.96
C SER A 255 18.47 11.23 1.46
N PRO A 256 18.17 10.13 0.75
CA PRO A 256 16.81 9.74 0.41
C PRO A 256 15.90 9.65 1.65
N LYS A 257 14.71 10.23 1.56
CA LYS A 257 13.71 10.17 2.63
C LYS A 257 12.83 8.93 2.48
N ALA A 258 12.70 8.15 3.56
CA ALA A 258 11.77 7.01 3.60
C ALA A 258 10.32 7.51 3.68
N LEU A 259 9.55 7.29 2.61
CA LEU A 259 8.15 7.71 2.48
C LEU A 259 7.27 6.47 2.22
N GLY A 260 6.00 6.54 2.63
CA GLY A 260 5.02 5.48 2.37
C GLY A 260 5.24 4.17 3.14
N TYR A 261 6.18 4.13 4.08
CA TYR A 261 6.62 2.90 4.77
C TYR A 261 5.55 2.20 5.64
N ARG A 262 4.37 2.81 5.83
CA ARG A 262 3.21 2.21 6.52
C ARG A 262 2.02 1.92 5.59
N LEU A 263 2.08 2.36 4.33
CA LEU A 263 0.98 2.30 3.37
C LEU A 263 0.58 0.84 3.10
N ASP A 264 1.53 0.00 2.67
CA ASP A 264 1.27 -1.40 2.32
C ASP A 264 0.67 -2.19 3.48
N LYS A 265 1.17 -1.95 4.70
CA LYS A 265 0.65 -2.59 5.91
C LYS A 265 -0.78 -2.16 6.23
N LEU A 266 -1.13 -0.91 5.98
CA LEU A 266 -2.51 -0.42 6.11
C LEU A 266 -3.41 -1.10 5.07
N LEU A 267 -3.03 -1.05 3.79
CA LEU A 267 -3.81 -1.64 2.70
C LEU A 267 -4.02 -3.13 2.89
N TYR A 268 -2.96 -3.87 3.27
CA TYR A 268 -3.06 -5.29 3.60
C TYR A 268 -4.11 -5.54 4.68
N LYS A 269 -4.08 -4.77 5.78
CA LYS A 269 -5.08 -4.88 6.85
C LYS A 269 -6.51 -4.58 6.41
N LEU A 270 -6.70 -3.60 5.53
CA LEU A 270 -8.02 -3.25 5.02
C LEU A 270 -8.61 -4.36 4.16
N LEU A 271 -7.79 -5.07 3.38
CA LEU A 271 -8.24 -6.13 2.48
C LEU A 271 -8.38 -7.50 3.15
N LEU A 272 -7.70 -7.74 4.29
CA LEU A 272 -7.77 -9.01 5.01
C LEU A 272 -9.21 -9.52 5.27
N PRO A 273 -10.20 -8.70 5.67
CA PRO A 273 -11.58 -9.14 5.84
C PRO A 273 -12.21 -9.75 4.59
N LEU A 274 -11.88 -9.26 3.39
CA LEU A 274 -12.40 -9.82 2.13
C LEU A 274 -11.90 -11.25 1.88
N LEU A 275 -10.67 -11.51 2.32
CA LEU A 275 -9.94 -12.76 2.10
C LEU A 275 -10.13 -13.76 3.23
N SER A 276 -10.53 -13.27 4.40
CA SER A 276 -10.71 -14.09 5.59
C SER A 276 -12.04 -14.86 5.52
N PRO A 277 -12.11 -16.03 6.16
CA PRO A 277 -13.39 -16.67 6.48
C PRO A 277 -14.26 -15.76 7.36
N SER A 278 -15.58 -15.90 7.26
CA SER A 278 -16.55 -15.05 7.99
C SER A 278 -16.36 -15.09 9.50
N ASN A 279 -16.07 -16.25 10.07
CA ASN A 279 -15.87 -16.46 11.50
C ASN A 279 -14.41 -16.47 11.94
N ALA A 280 -13.51 -15.81 11.19
CA ALA A 280 -12.09 -15.84 11.49
C ALA A 280 -11.42 -14.47 11.37
N LEU A 281 -10.47 -14.21 12.26
CA LEU A 281 -9.62 -13.04 12.21
C LEU A 281 -8.18 -13.42 11.92
N HIS A 282 -7.58 -12.69 10.99
CA HIS A 282 -6.16 -12.80 10.74
C HIS A 282 -5.35 -12.37 11.98
N PHE A 283 -4.22 -13.03 12.24
CA PHE A 283 -3.39 -12.81 13.44
C PHE A 283 -2.95 -11.35 13.64
N SER A 284 -2.77 -10.60 12.56
CA SER A 284 -2.40 -9.17 12.59
C SER A 284 -3.54 -8.26 13.09
N LEU A 285 -4.78 -8.76 13.12
CA LEU A 285 -5.99 -8.06 13.56
C LEU A 285 -6.43 -8.47 14.97
N LEU A 286 -5.85 -9.52 15.54
CA LEU A 286 -6.16 -9.98 16.90
C LEU A 286 -5.76 -8.97 17.96
N SER A 287 -6.56 -8.87 19.02
CA SER A 287 -6.21 -8.16 20.25
C SER A 287 -5.04 -8.83 20.95
N HIS A 288 -4.40 -8.13 21.90
CA HIS A 288 -3.32 -8.72 22.71
C HIS A 288 -3.76 -10.00 23.42
N THR A 289 -4.95 -9.99 24.04
CA THR A 289 -5.52 -11.14 24.74
C THR A 289 -5.79 -12.31 23.79
N GLN A 290 -6.34 -12.05 22.60
CA GLN A 290 -6.61 -13.09 21.60
C GLN A 290 -5.31 -13.72 21.07
N LYS A 291 -4.23 -12.94 20.90
CA LYS A 291 -2.91 -13.49 20.54
C LYS A 291 -2.38 -14.44 21.62
N LEU A 292 -2.55 -14.08 22.90
CA LEU A 292 -2.19 -14.97 24.00
C LEU A 292 -3.05 -16.24 24.04
N GLU A 293 -4.33 -16.15 23.69
CA GLU A 293 -5.23 -17.30 23.60
C GLU A 293 -4.81 -18.27 22.48
N VAL A 294 -4.48 -17.74 21.29
CA VAL A 294 -3.88 -18.51 20.19
C VAL A 294 -2.61 -19.21 20.66
N LEU A 295 -1.72 -18.49 21.36
CA LEU A 295 -0.48 -19.06 21.89
C LEU A 295 -0.76 -20.19 22.89
N LYS A 296 -1.70 -19.98 23.82
CA LYS A 296 -2.10 -20.99 24.80
C LYS A 296 -2.61 -22.24 24.11
N LEU A 297 -3.44 -22.09 23.08
CA LEU A 297 -3.93 -23.19 22.27
C LEU A 297 -2.78 -23.90 21.55
N ARG A 298 -1.89 -23.16 20.89
CA ARG A 298 -0.74 -23.72 20.17
C ARG A 298 0.21 -24.50 21.08
N ASN A 299 0.31 -24.08 22.34
CA ASN A 299 1.13 -24.71 23.36
C ASN A 299 0.42 -25.83 24.13
N GLN A 300 -0.80 -26.25 23.78
CA GLN A 300 -1.38 -27.46 24.39
C GLN A 300 -0.54 -28.69 24.00
N LYS A 301 -0.37 -29.62 24.95
CA LYS A 301 0.48 -30.80 24.76
C LYS A 301 0.09 -31.58 23.51
N GLU A 302 -1.21 -31.82 23.35
CA GLU A 302 -1.81 -32.57 22.24
C GLU A 302 -1.61 -31.87 20.89
N VAL A 303 -1.61 -30.53 20.87
CA VAL A 303 -1.33 -29.76 19.64
C VAL A 303 0.14 -29.84 19.30
N ARG A 304 1.03 -29.67 20.28
CA ARG A 304 2.49 -29.72 20.08
C ARG A 304 2.97 -31.10 19.61
N GLU A 305 2.50 -32.18 20.23
CA GLU A 305 2.87 -33.56 19.87
C GLU A 305 2.44 -33.96 18.44
N ASN A 306 1.47 -33.24 17.89
CA ASN A 306 0.96 -33.42 16.53
C ASN A 306 1.40 -32.32 15.55
N SER A 307 2.32 -31.44 15.97
CA SER A 307 2.88 -30.36 15.15
C SER A 307 4.29 -30.68 14.69
N LEU A 308 4.70 -30.17 13.51
CA LEU A 308 6.07 -30.30 13.00
C LEU A 308 7.12 -29.67 13.94
N ASN A 309 6.72 -28.64 14.70
CA ASN A 309 7.52 -28.08 15.79
C ASN A 309 6.85 -28.41 17.15
N PRO A 310 7.36 -29.38 17.92
CA PRO A 310 6.77 -29.77 19.20
C PRO A 310 7.22 -28.88 20.37
N LYS A 311 8.15 -27.92 20.16
CA LYS A 311 8.66 -27.07 21.22
C LYS A 311 7.58 -26.13 21.76
N ILE A 312 7.67 -25.80 23.04
CA ILE A 312 6.89 -24.72 23.65
C ILE A 312 7.36 -23.41 23.04
N ILE A 313 6.41 -22.60 22.59
CA ILE A 313 6.68 -21.26 22.04
C ILE A 313 6.49 -20.24 23.15
N SER A 314 7.50 -19.41 23.39
CA SER A 314 7.39 -18.31 24.35
C SER A 314 6.50 -17.18 23.83
N THR A 315 6.01 -16.33 24.73
CA THR A 315 5.24 -15.14 24.35
C THR A 315 6.03 -14.25 23.40
N LYS A 316 7.31 -14.01 23.68
CA LYS A 316 8.16 -13.18 22.83
C LYS A 316 8.25 -13.75 21.40
N GLU A 317 8.59 -15.02 21.27
CA GLU A 317 8.68 -15.69 19.96
C GLU A 317 7.36 -15.63 19.18
N HIS A 318 6.22 -15.78 19.85
CA HIS A 318 4.92 -15.71 19.21
C HIS A 318 4.59 -14.32 18.68
N PHE A 319 4.85 -13.27 19.47
CA PHE A 319 4.61 -11.89 19.04
C PHE A 319 5.59 -11.47 17.95
N ASP A 320 6.86 -11.88 18.04
CA ASP A 320 7.87 -11.68 17.00
C ASP A 320 7.44 -12.36 15.69
N PHE A 321 6.90 -13.58 15.76
CA PHE A 321 6.32 -14.29 14.61
C PHE A 321 5.13 -13.53 13.99
N ILE A 322 4.17 -13.06 14.78
CA ILE A 322 3.04 -12.29 14.24
C ILE A 322 3.52 -10.99 13.58
N ALA A 323 4.54 -10.35 14.15
CA ALA A 323 5.11 -9.13 13.60
C ALA A 323 5.89 -9.36 12.30
N SER A 324 6.43 -10.57 12.09
CA SER A 324 7.20 -10.94 10.91
C SER A 324 6.39 -11.51 9.74
N LEU A 325 5.08 -11.74 9.93
CA LEU A 325 4.19 -12.23 8.87
C LEU A 325 4.27 -11.34 7.62
N THR A 326 4.52 -11.98 6.48
CA THR A 326 4.52 -11.34 5.16
C THR A 326 3.14 -11.37 4.52
N PHE A 327 2.99 -10.70 3.37
CA PHE A 327 1.71 -10.64 2.65
C PHE A 327 1.28 -11.95 1.98
N SER A 328 2.15 -12.97 1.96
CA SER A 328 1.83 -14.32 1.48
C SER A 328 1.55 -15.32 2.62
N GLN A 329 1.59 -14.86 3.88
CA GLN A 329 1.42 -15.70 5.06
C GLN A 329 0.14 -15.34 5.79
N PHE A 330 -0.88 -16.15 5.60
CA PHE A 330 -2.17 -15.96 6.22
C PHE A 330 -2.32 -16.92 7.40
N PHE A 331 -2.49 -16.36 8.60
CA PHE A 331 -2.79 -17.12 9.81
C PHE A 331 -4.07 -16.57 10.41
N TRP A 332 -5.06 -17.44 10.59
CA TRP A 332 -6.38 -17.09 11.09
C TRP A 332 -6.70 -17.82 12.38
N ALA A 333 -7.23 -17.08 13.35
CA ALA A 333 -7.93 -17.65 14.48
C ALA A 333 -9.41 -17.75 14.15
N PHE A 334 -9.98 -18.95 14.28
CA PHE A 334 -11.39 -19.23 14.06
C PHE A 334 -12.13 -19.15 15.39
N PHE A 335 -13.26 -18.46 15.37
CA PHE A 335 -14.14 -18.24 16.51
C PHE A 335 -15.38 -19.13 16.41
N GLU A 336 -16.03 -19.34 17.55
CA GLU A 336 -17.30 -20.05 17.64
C GLU A 336 -18.45 -19.29 16.96
N ASP A 337 -18.45 -17.96 17.05
CA ASP A 337 -19.44 -17.05 16.44
C ASP A 337 -18.89 -16.39 15.17
N GLU A 338 -19.74 -16.21 14.15
CA GLU A 338 -19.43 -15.49 12.91
C GLU A 338 -19.08 -14.01 13.14
N ARG A 339 -19.50 -13.42 14.25
CA ARG A 339 -19.08 -12.07 14.66
C ARG A 339 -17.63 -12.00 15.14
N CYS A 340 -16.87 -13.10 15.02
CA CYS A 340 -15.49 -13.21 15.51
C CYS A 340 -15.36 -12.87 16.99
N CYS A 341 -16.35 -13.31 17.76
CA CYS A 341 -16.48 -13.11 19.20
C CYS A 341 -16.48 -14.47 19.92
N GLY A 342 -16.14 -14.47 21.21
CA GLY A 342 -16.11 -15.69 22.02
C GLY A 342 -14.77 -16.44 21.99
N GLU A 343 -14.81 -17.74 22.30
CA GLU A 343 -13.61 -18.58 22.38
C GLU A 343 -13.03 -18.89 20.99
N ILE A 344 -11.70 -18.99 20.92
CA ILE A 344 -10.99 -19.46 19.74
C ILE A 344 -11.08 -20.99 19.66
N VAL A 345 -11.79 -21.49 18.65
CA VAL A 345 -12.03 -22.92 18.47
C VAL A 345 -10.90 -23.60 17.69
N ALA A 346 -10.18 -22.85 16.86
CA ALA A 346 -9.08 -23.36 16.06
C ALA A 346 -8.22 -22.28 15.43
N VAL A 347 -7.14 -22.71 14.79
CA VAL A 347 -6.30 -21.92 13.91
C VAL A 347 -6.11 -22.63 12.59
N GLY A 348 -6.17 -21.86 11.51
CA GLY A 348 -5.83 -22.30 10.16
C GLY A 348 -4.81 -21.35 9.53
N SER A 349 -4.01 -21.87 8.61
CA SER A 349 -3.02 -21.06 7.89
C SER A 349 -2.94 -21.45 6.42
N LEU A 350 -2.63 -20.46 5.59
CA LEU A 350 -2.24 -20.61 4.19
C LEU A 350 -0.96 -19.82 3.94
N GLN A 351 0.09 -20.50 3.48
CA GLN A 351 1.31 -19.88 2.99
C GLN A 351 1.33 -20.01 1.47
N ILE A 352 1.22 -18.88 0.78
CA ILE A 352 1.05 -18.81 -0.67
C ILE A 352 2.41 -18.81 -1.38
N GLU A 353 2.55 -19.68 -2.38
CA GLU A 353 3.71 -19.86 -3.25
C GLU A 353 3.22 -20.02 -4.70
N GLY A 354 2.98 -18.90 -5.40
CA GLY A 354 2.37 -18.89 -6.73
C GLY A 354 0.90 -19.33 -6.66
N GLU A 355 0.49 -20.25 -7.54
CA GLU A 355 -0.86 -20.85 -7.51
C GLU A 355 -1.00 -21.97 -6.48
N ARG A 356 0.03 -22.21 -5.67
CA ARG A 356 0.07 -23.27 -4.65
C ARG A 356 0.04 -22.65 -3.26
N ALA A 357 -0.49 -23.39 -2.29
CA ALA A 357 -0.42 -22.99 -0.90
C ALA A 357 -0.08 -24.16 0.02
N LYS A 358 0.80 -23.92 0.99
CA LYS A 358 0.98 -24.82 2.14
C LYS A 358 -0.05 -24.48 3.20
N MET A 359 -0.79 -25.48 3.66
CA MET A 359 -1.87 -25.31 4.62
C MET A 359 -1.55 -25.96 5.96
N GLY A 360 -1.96 -25.32 7.04
CA GLY A 360 -1.83 -25.83 8.40
C GLY A 360 -3.12 -25.65 9.19
N ILE A 361 -3.45 -26.61 10.06
CA ILE A 361 -4.63 -26.54 10.93
C ILE A 361 -4.29 -27.16 12.28
N TYR A 362 -4.70 -26.48 13.36
CA TYR A 362 -4.83 -27.10 14.68
C TYR A 362 -6.08 -26.57 15.37
N LYS A 363 -6.72 -27.39 16.19
CA LYS A 363 -7.98 -27.05 16.86
C LYS A 363 -7.88 -27.20 18.36
N ASN A 364 -8.75 -26.50 19.06
CA ASN A 364 -8.99 -26.75 20.47
C ASN A 364 -9.67 -28.12 20.63
N MET A 365 -9.09 -28.98 21.48
CA MET A 365 -9.53 -30.38 21.62
C MET A 365 -10.90 -30.50 22.28
N LYS A 366 -11.36 -29.48 23.01
CA LYS A 366 -12.72 -29.35 23.55
C LYS A 366 -13.79 -29.45 22.45
N TYR A 367 -13.49 -28.96 21.24
CA TYR A 367 -14.47 -28.87 20.15
C TYR A 367 -14.38 -30.06 19.20
N LYS A 368 -15.49 -30.78 19.02
CA LYS A 368 -15.61 -31.90 18.08
C LYS A 368 -16.13 -31.42 16.72
N GLY A 369 -15.76 -32.11 15.63
CA GLY A 369 -16.28 -31.84 14.28
C GLY A 369 -15.86 -30.53 13.61
N VAL A 370 -15.14 -29.63 14.30
CA VAL A 370 -14.77 -28.31 13.73
C VAL A 370 -13.74 -28.38 12.59
N GLY A 371 -12.92 -29.44 12.55
CA GLY A 371 -11.82 -29.56 11.59
C GLY A 371 -12.26 -29.54 10.13
N GLU A 372 -13.37 -30.21 9.80
CA GLU A 372 -13.93 -30.24 8.45
C GLU A 372 -14.50 -28.88 8.02
N LYS A 373 -15.15 -28.17 8.95
CA LYS A 373 -15.66 -26.81 8.71
C LYS A 373 -14.52 -25.83 8.42
N ILE A 374 -13.47 -25.84 9.26
CA ILE A 374 -12.29 -24.98 9.08
C ILE A 374 -11.61 -25.26 7.75
N LEU A 375 -11.45 -26.54 7.41
CA LEU A 375 -10.84 -26.95 6.16
C LEU A 375 -11.61 -26.42 4.95
N HIS A 376 -12.94 -26.50 4.97
CA HIS A 376 -13.79 -25.91 3.94
C HIS A 376 -13.64 -24.38 3.86
N SER A 377 -13.66 -23.69 5.01
CA SER A 377 -13.44 -22.24 5.06
C SER A 377 -12.07 -21.83 4.48
N LEU A 378 -11.02 -22.61 4.75
CA LEU A 378 -9.69 -22.36 4.18
C LEU A 378 -9.68 -22.57 2.67
N TYR A 379 -10.47 -23.51 2.12
CA TYR A 379 -10.60 -23.68 0.67
C TYR A 379 -11.23 -22.46 0.00
N GLU A 380 -12.28 -21.91 0.61
CA GLU A 380 -12.92 -20.70 0.09
C GLU A 380 -11.98 -19.50 0.13
N SER A 381 -11.19 -19.34 1.20
CA SER A 381 -10.11 -18.34 1.24
C SER A 381 -9.01 -18.61 0.21
N ALA A 382 -8.62 -19.88 0.01
CA ALA A 382 -7.60 -20.25 -0.98
C ALA A 382 -8.06 -19.91 -2.41
N LYS A 383 -9.34 -20.18 -2.75
CA LYS A 383 -9.93 -19.77 -4.04
C LYS A 383 -9.92 -18.26 -4.25
N LYS A 384 -10.28 -17.47 -3.22
CA LYS A 384 -10.19 -16.00 -3.26
C LYS A 384 -8.77 -15.50 -3.49
N LEU A 385 -7.76 -16.27 -3.07
CA LEU A 385 -6.34 -16.00 -3.24
C LEU A 385 -5.76 -16.58 -4.55
N SER A 386 -6.62 -17.12 -5.43
CA SER A 386 -6.26 -17.77 -6.70
C SER A 386 -5.33 -18.98 -6.55
N VAL A 387 -5.46 -19.71 -5.45
CA VAL A 387 -4.75 -20.97 -5.25
C VAL A 387 -5.50 -22.07 -5.99
N SER A 388 -4.80 -22.85 -6.81
CA SER A 388 -5.32 -24.02 -7.52
C SER A 388 -4.93 -25.33 -6.84
N THR A 389 -3.85 -25.34 -6.05
CA THR A 389 -3.36 -26.54 -5.36
C THR A 389 -2.99 -26.25 -3.90
N ILE A 390 -3.51 -27.07 -2.98
CA ILE A 390 -3.13 -27.06 -1.57
C ILE A 390 -2.23 -28.25 -1.25
N GLU A 391 -1.14 -27.97 -0.56
CA GLU A 391 -0.22 -28.95 0.01
C GLU A 391 -0.29 -28.92 1.53
N ILE A 392 -0.19 -30.09 2.15
CA ILE A 392 -0.15 -30.26 3.61
C ILE A 392 0.96 -31.22 3.97
N GLU A 393 1.62 -30.96 5.10
CA GLU A 393 2.56 -31.89 5.70
C GLU A 393 1.99 -32.41 7.02
N VAL A 394 1.89 -33.73 7.16
CA VAL A 394 1.26 -34.38 8.31
C VAL A 394 2.16 -35.48 8.86
N LEU A 395 2.34 -35.51 10.18
CA LEU A 395 3.14 -36.54 10.85
C LEU A 395 2.49 -37.92 10.68
N ARG A 396 3.32 -38.96 10.46
CA ARG A 396 2.85 -40.34 10.23
C ARG A 396 1.97 -40.87 11.35
N HIS A 397 2.27 -40.52 12.60
CA HIS A 397 1.51 -40.98 13.78
C HIS A 397 0.21 -40.21 14.00
N ASN A 398 -0.02 -39.09 13.31
CA ASN A 398 -1.24 -38.29 13.46
C ASN A 398 -2.39 -38.89 12.64
N SER A 399 -2.89 -40.05 13.08
CA SER A 399 -3.94 -40.82 12.42
C SER A 399 -5.24 -40.03 12.23
N LYS A 400 -5.58 -39.13 13.17
CA LYS A 400 -6.77 -38.28 13.09
C LYS A 400 -6.67 -37.27 11.94
N ALA A 401 -5.54 -36.58 11.79
CA ALA A 401 -5.33 -35.66 10.69
C ALA A 401 -5.27 -36.39 9.34
N LEU A 402 -4.55 -37.53 9.28
CA LEU A 402 -4.51 -38.37 8.08
C LEU A 402 -5.91 -38.81 7.63
N HIS A 403 -6.78 -39.21 8.56
CA HIS A 403 -8.15 -39.57 8.25
C HIS A 403 -8.95 -38.37 7.70
N LEU A 404 -8.86 -37.21 8.35
CA LEU A 404 -9.52 -35.97 7.90
C LEU A 404 -9.10 -35.60 6.46
N TYR A 405 -7.80 -35.63 6.17
CA TYR A 405 -7.29 -35.24 4.86
C TYR A 405 -7.62 -36.25 3.76
N LYS A 406 -7.56 -37.55 4.05
CA LYS A 406 -8.02 -38.60 3.12
C LYS A 406 -9.52 -38.45 2.82
N LYS A 407 -10.35 -38.21 3.84
CA LYS A 407 -11.79 -37.92 3.67
C LYS A 407 -12.01 -36.69 2.78
N SER A 408 -11.13 -35.70 2.89
CA SER A 408 -11.17 -34.46 2.10
C SER A 408 -10.52 -34.58 0.71
N ARG A 409 -10.22 -35.81 0.28
CA ARG A 409 -9.66 -36.16 -1.03
C ARG A 409 -8.24 -35.61 -1.28
N PHE A 410 -7.41 -35.53 -0.25
CA PHE A 410 -5.97 -35.34 -0.45
C PHE A 410 -5.32 -36.66 -0.89
N SER A 411 -4.42 -36.58 -1.86
CA SER A 411 -3.56 -37.69 -2.28
C SER A 411 -2.15 -37.53 -1.73
N THR A 412 -1.52 -38.63 -1.32
CA THR A 412 -0.11 -38.62 -0.90
C THR A 412 0.77 -38.36 -2.12
N LYS A 413 1.58 -37.31 -2.06
CA LYS A 413 2.53 -36.91 -3.10
C LYS A 413 3.92 -37.48 -2.83
N SER A 414 4.35 -37.40 -1.58
CA SER A 414 5.62 -37.96 -1.13
C SER A 414 5.56 -38.29 0.36
N GLN A 415 6.55 -39.04 0.84
CA GLN A 415 6.67 -39.43 2.23
C GLN A 415 8.15 -39.49 2.62
N ASN A 416 8.45 -39.06 3.85
CA ASN A 416 9.75 -39.29 4.49
C ASN A 416 9.54 -40.16 5.74
N GLU A 417 10.58 -40.38 6.54
CA GLU A 417 10.50 -41.23 7.75
C GLU A 417 9.50 -40.71 8.81
N LYS A 418 9.24 -39.41 8.86
CA LYS A 418 8.47 -38.75 9.95
C LYS A 418 7.11 -38.21 9.50
N SER A 419 6.97 -37.80 8.25
CA SER A 419 5.76 -37.13 7.72
C SER A 419 5.39 -37.62 6.31
N LEU A 420 4.15 -37.33 5.94
CA LEU A 420 3.62 -37.44 4.59
C LEU A 420 3.33 -36.03 4.08
N ILE A 421 3.69 -35.80 2.82
CA ILE A 421 3.23 -34.62 2.07
C ILE A 421 2.03 -35.06 1.25
N MET A 422 0.89 -34.42 1.46
CA MET A 422 -0.34 -34.68 0.73
C MET A 422 -0.78 -33.43 -0.03
N GLU A 423 -1.44 -33.63 -1.16
CA GLU A 423 -1.83 -32.58 -2.09
C GLU A 423 -3.30 -32.72 -2.49
N LYS A 424 -3.95 -31.59 -2.77
CA LYS A 424 -5.30 -31.51 -3.31
C LYS A 424 -5.39 -30.36 -4.31
N ASN A 425 -5.92 -30.64 -5.49
CA ASN A 425 -6.36 -29.61 -6.43
C ASN A 425 -7.76 -29.11 -6.04
N LEU A 426 -7.95 -27.79 -6.06
CA LEU A 426 -9.15 -27.09 -5.59
C LEU A 426 -10.26 -26.99 -6.63
#